data_AF-A0A9D4UX19-F1
#
_entry.id   AF-A0A9D4UX19-F1
#
_cell.length_a   1.000
_cell.length_b   1.000
_cell.length_c   1.000
_cell.angle_alpha   90.00
_cell.angle_beta   90.00
_cell.angle_gamma   90.00
#
_symmetry.space_group_name_H-M   'P 1'
#
loop_
_entity.id
_entity.type
_entity.pdbx_description
1 polymer ?
#
loop_
_entity_poly.entity_id
_entity_poly.type
_entity_poly.pdbx_seq_one_letter_code
_entity_poly.pdbx_strand_id
1 'polypeptide(L)'
;MPEASTSPVLTLCSLVFEKLDGDSLARASCVSRAWRDTASQDYLWKALCTRIWPSLSSPRGMALLHLKGSFKYFYRLRAQAQLQHKKGHLNRCKLPTLALKDLFFLVDISHCGLPISSAVVCGDELLPSFVGEGLGDSSFDFSIPIATCLPRSWSKEEVQEFEVSWAVAARGSQRVFQLMNTSHYAGGNQEKKGVRVGSACTYAQPLPPGTECGCNVASCLGSCGMGKDSMMDWRGVPCEVQVRVESRCSRLVSTSPSGCTYTYSDFQPFKVSFAILHTISWGCLSQAQVLLYLQHALFHQCQE
;
A
#
# COMPACT_ATOMS: atom_id res chain seq x y z
N MET A 1 28.58 33.31 10.05
CA MET A 1 28.00 32.20 10.83
C MET A 1 29.02 31.07 10.84
N PRO A 2 29.38 30.49 12.00
CA PRO A 2 30.39 29.45 12.03
C PRO A 2 29.78 28.13 11.56
N GLU A 3 30.33 27.55 10.50
CA GLU A 3 30.06 26.16 10.12
C GLU A 3 30.51 25.27 11.28
N ALA A 4 29.56 24.59 11.92
CA ALA A 4 29.86 23.67 13.00
C ALA A 4 30.71 22.52 12.43
N SER A 5 31.94 22.37 12.93
CA SER A 5 32.84 21.27 12.61
C SER A 5 32.16 19.95 12.95
N THR A 6 31.56 19.31 11.96
CA THR A 6 30.87 18.04 12.14
C THR A 6 31.95 16.98 12.44
N SER A 7 31.89 16.37 13.63
CA SER A 7 32.88 15.38 14.07
C SER A 7 32.99 14.25 13.03
N PRO A 8 34.21 13.84 12.63
CA PRO A 8 34.41 12.74 11.67
C PRO A 8 33.69 11.44 12.07
N VAL A 9 33.53 11.23 13.37
CA VAL A 9 32.81 10.08 13.94
C VAL A 9 31.31 10.14 13.62
N LEU A 10 30.69 11.33 13.65
CA LEU A 10 29.26 11.49 13.33
C LEU A 10 28.98 11.32 11.83
N THR A 11 29.93 11.70 10.98
CA THR A 11 29.87 11.43 9.54
C THR A 11 29.90 9.92 9.27
N LEU A 12 30.77 9.17 9.96
CA LEU A 12 30.80 7.71 9.87
C LEU A 12 29.51 7.06 10.38
N CYS A 13 28.97 7.53 11.51
CA CYS A 13 27.68 7.05 12.02
C CYS A 13 26.56 7.26 11.00
N SER A 14 26.55 8.39 10.29
CA SER A 14 25.54 8.68 9.27
C SER A 14 25.58 7.67 8.10
N LEU A 15 26.77 7.28 7.66
CA LEU A 15 26.95 6.26 6.60
C LEU A 15 26.45 4.88 7.05
N VAL A 16 26.71 4.51 8.31
CA VAL A 16 26.18 3.25 8.88
C VAL A 16 24.66 3.31 9.01
N PHE A 17 24.12 4.44 9.49
CA PHE A 17 22.69 4.63 9.71
C PHE A 17 21.88 4.52 8.41
N GLU A 18 22.44 4.94 7.27
CA GLU A 18 21.81 4.79 5.96
C GLU A 18 21.52 3.32 5.59
N LYS A 19 22.29 2.37 6.16
CA LYS A 19 22.13 0.93 5.89
C LYS A 19 21.20 0.22 6.87
N LEU A 20 20.86 0.87 7.99
CA LEU A 20 19.99 0.29 9.00
C LEU A 20 18.54 0.20 8.52
N ASP A 21 17.80 -0.80 9.01
CA ASP A 21 16.35 -0.84 8.95
C ASP A 21 15.74 0.13 9.98
N GLY A 22 14.45 0.44 9.85
CA GLY A 22 13.81 1.46 10.69
C GLY A 22 13.83 1.11 12.18
N ASP A 23 13.74 -0.18 12.54
CA ASP A 23 13.79 -0.62 13.93
C ASP A 23 15.19 -0.43 14.53
N SER A 24 16.24 -0.78 13.79
CA SER A 24 17.61 -0.55 14.24
C SER A 24 17.96 0.93 14.30
N LEU A 25 17.47 1.74 13.35
CA LEU A 25 17.65 3.20 13.38
C LEU A 25 16.94 3.83 14.59
N ALA A 26 15.74 3.35 14.93
CA ALA A 26 15.04 3.75 16.14
C ALA A 26 15.81 3.37 17.41
N ARG A 27 16.34 2.14 17.50
CA ARG A 27 17.21 1.72 18.62
C ARG A 27 18.48 2.55 18.73
N ALA A 28 19.14 2.84 17.60
CA ALA A 28 20.33 3.69 17.56
C ALA A 28 20.06 5.09 18.12
N SER A 29 18.87 5.65 17.85
CA SER A 29 18.47 6.96 18.38
C SER A 29 18.37 7.04 19.92
N CYS A 30 18.38 5.89 20.60
CA CYS A 30 18.33 5.80 22.06
C CYS A 30 19.71 5.75 22.73
N VAL A 31 20.80 5.63 21.97
CA VAL A 31 22.17 5.44 22.52
C VAL A 31 22.73 6.71 23.15
N SER A 32 22.57 7.86 22.50
CA SER A 32 23.05 9.17 22.99
C SER A 32 22.29 10.33 22.32
N ARG A 33 22.46 11.56 22.82
CA ARG A 33 21.90 12.76 22.15
C ARG A 33 22.44 12.93 20.73
N ALA A 34 23.75 12.79 20.54
CA ALA A 34 24.37 12.92 19.23
C ALA A 34 23.85 11.86 18.23
N TRP A 35 23.66 10.61 18.70
CA TRP A 35 23.07 9.55 17.87
C TRP A 35 21.60 9.82 17.57
N ARG A 36 20.84 10.36 18.53
CA ARG A 36 19.45 10.77 18.31
C ARG A 36 19.35 11.85 17.23
N ASP A 37 20.18 12.88 17.32
CA ASP A 37 20.17 14.01 16.40
C ASP A 37 20.60 13.57 14.99
N THR A 38 21.57 12.66 14.92
CA THR A 38 22.04 12.05 13.65
C THR A 38 20.97 11.12 13.07
N ALA A 39 20.42 10.19 13.85
CA ALA A 39 19.38 9.26 13.41
C ALA A 39 18.03 9.95 13.11
N SER A 40 17.83 11.19 13.56
CA SER A 40 16.63 11.98 13.28
C SER A 40 16.72 12.80 11.99
N GLN A 41 17.86 12.78 11.30
CA GLN A 41 18.02 13.50 10.04
C GLN A 41 17.10 12.93 8.97
N ASP A 42 16.29 13.79 8.35
CA ASP A 42 15.21 13.37 7.45
C ASP A 42 15.73 12.67 6.18
N TYR A 43 16.96 12.95 5.74
CA TYR A 43 17.56 12.27 4.60
C TYR A 43 17.79 10.77 4.83
N LEU A 44 18.05 10.33 6.06
CA LEU A 44 18.17 8.91 6.41
C LEU A 44 16.82 8.21 6.28
N TRP A 45 15.77 8.85 6.81
CA TRP A 45 14.41 8.35 6.70
C TRP A 45 13.92 8.39 5.26
N LYS A 46 14.36 9.38 4.46
CA LYS A 46 14.11 9.42 3.02
C LYS A 46 14.68 8.19 2.34
N ALA A 47 15.97 7.93 2.49
CA ALA A 47 16.62 6.77 1.89
C ALA A 47 15.94 5.45 2.33
N LEU A 48 15.62 5.34 3.61
CA LEU A 48 14.91 4.20 4.17
C LEU A 48 13.51 4.03 3.56
N CYS A 49 12.69 5.08 3.58
CA CYS A 49 11.34 5.07 3.02
C CYS A 49 11.34 4.77 1.53
N THR A 50 12.25 5.33 0.74
CA THR A 50 12.33 5.05 -0.71
C THR A 50 12.85 3.65 -1.01
N ARG A 51 13.62 3.06 -0.09
CA ARG A 51 14.07 1.66 -0.19
C ARG A 51 12.93 0.68 0.10
N ILE A 52 12.15 0.94 1.15
CA ILE A 52 11.05 0.07 1.59
C ILE A 52 9.80 0.28 0.72
N TRP A 53 9.50 1.53 0.39
CA TRP A 53 8.33 1.95 -0.39
C TRP A 53 8.77 2.84 -1.55
N PRO A 54 9.20 2.24 -2.67
CA PRO A 54 9.68 2.98 -3.83
C PRO A 54 8.65 3.95 -4.40
N SER A 55 7.36 3.77 -4.09
CA SER A 55 6.25 4.65 -4.53
C SER A 55 6.50 6.08 -4.11
N LEU A 56 7.17 6.25 -2.97
CA LEU A 56 7.53 7.52 -2.39
C LEU A 56 8.59 8.28 -3.17
N SER A 57 9.39 7.59 -3.99
CA SER A 57 10.40 8.23 -4.86
C SER A 57 9.79 8.88 -6.11
N SER A 58 8.56 8.52 -6.48
CA SER A 58 7.85 9.14 -7.59
C SER A 58 7.52 10.60 -7.31
N PRO A 59 7.35 11.48 -8.32
CA PRO A 59 6.92 12.87 -8.11
C PRO A 59 5.65 12.98 -7.27
N ARG A 60 4.70 12.05 -7.45
CA ARG A 60 3.46 11.96 -6.67
C ARG A 60 3.70 11.52 -5.24
N GLY A 61 4.60 10.55 -5.03
CA GLY A 61 5.05 10.12 -3.71
C GLY A 61 5.70 11.26 -2.93
N MET A 62 6.58 12.02 -3.59
CA MET A 62 7.21 13.22 -3.03
C MET A 62 6.15 14.28 -2.68
N ALA A 63 5.17 14.52 -3.54
CA ALA A 63 4.06 15.43 -3.25
C ALA A 63 3.22 14.99 -2.03
N LEU A 64 2.95 13.69 -1.90
CA LEU A 64 2.29 13.12 -0.72
C LEU A 64 3.12 13.38 0.54
N LEU A 65 4.44 13.22 0.46
CA LEU A 65 5.33 13.44 1.60
C LEU A 65 5.42 14.90 2.01
N HIS A 66 5.46 15.83 1.05
CA HIS A 66 5.35 17.26 1.32
C HIS A 66 4.06 17.61 2.05
N LEU A 67 2.94 16.94 1.70
CA LEU A 67 1.67 17.12 2.39
C LEU A 67 1.69 16.55 3.83
N LYS A 68 2.41 15.45 4.05
CA LYS A 68 2.46 14.76 5.35
C LYS A 68 3.53 15.32 6.29
N GLY A 69 4.50 16.08 5.78
CA GLY A 69 5.50 16.83 6.55
C GLY A 69 6.92 16.31 6.35
N SER A 70 7.23 15.10 6.82
CA SER A 70 8.59 14.53 6.75
C SER A 70 8.60 13.02 6.51
N PHE A 71 9.72 12.47 6.04
CA PHE A 71 9.87 11.03 5.80
C PHE A 71 9.85 10.24 7.11
N LYS A 72 10.50 10.75 8.15
CA LYS A 72 10.46 10.14 9.48
C LYS A 72 9.03 10.00 9.99
N TYR A 73 8.25 11.08 9.83
CA TYR A 73 6.86 11.10 10.27
C TYR A 73 6.01 10.13 9.45
N PHE A 74 6.17 10.12 8.13
CA PHE A 74 5.47 9.17 7.25
C PHE A 74 5.80 7.70 7.58
N TYR A 75 7.08 7.38 7.82
CA TYR A 75 7.50 6.05 8.25
C TYR A 75 6.77 5.61 9.50
N ARG A 76 6.74 6.49 10.52
CA ARG A 76 6.04 6.21 11.78
C ARG A 76 4.55 5.94 11.55
N LEU A 77 3.88 6.71 10.70
CA LEU A 77 2.47 6.48 10.39
C LEU A 77 2.22 5.11 9.76
N ARG A 78 3.05 4.69 8.79
CA ARG A 78 2.88 3.39 8.14
C ARG A 78 3.27 2.23 9.05
N ALA A 79 4.30 2.39 9.88
CA ALA A 79 4.66 1.41 10.91
C ALA A 79 3.57 1.28 11.99
N GLN A 80 2.96 2.40 12.42
CA GLN A 80 1.83 2.37 13.33
C GLN A 80 0.62 1.68 12.71
N ALA A 81 0.28 1.98 11.45
CA ALA A 81 -0.80 1.31 10.74
C ALA A 81 -0.62 -0.23 10.70
N GLN A 82 0.62 -0.70 10.52
CA GLN A 82 0.95 -2.14 10.57
C GLN A 82 0.78 -2.74 11.97
N LEU A 83 1.07 -1.98 13.03
CA LEU A 83 0.93 -2.45 14.41
C LEU A 83 -0.52 -2.35 14.92
N GLN A 84 -1.32 -1.45 14.36
CA GLN A 84 -2.69 -1.16 14.77
C GLN A 84 -3.69 -2.29 14.47
N HIS A 85 -3.31 -3.30 13.69
CA HIS A 85 -4.09 -4.54 13.55
C HIS A 85 -4.37 -5.26 14.89
N LYS A 86 -3.72 -4.87 15.99
CA LYS A 86 -3.74 -5.60 17.27
C LYS A 86 -4.37 -4.88 18.46
N LYS A 87 -4.87 -3.64 18.34
CA LYS A 87 -5.40 -2.90 19.51
C LYS A 87 -6.69 -2.14 19.20
N GLY A 88 -7.79 -2.60 19.79
CA GLY A 88 -9.06 -1.89 19.82
C GLY A 88 -9.13 -0.92 21.00
N HIS A 89 -9.48 0.34 20.76
CA HIS A 89 -9.97 1.22 21.82
C HIS A 89 -10.94 2.27 21.27
N LEU A 90 -11.94 2.60 22.08
CA LEU A 90 -13.15 3.34 21.71
C LEU A 90 -12.93 4.86 21.79
N ASN A 91 -13.26 5.57 20.71
CA ASN A 91 -13.67 6.96 20.78
C ASN A 91 -14.66 7.33 19.66
N ARG A 92 -15.62 8.21 20.00
CA ARG A 92 -16.73 8.63 19.12
C ARG A 92 -16.22 9.49 17.99
N CYS A 93 -16.47 9.08 16.74
CA CYS A 93 -15.99 9.79 15.56
C CYS A 93 -17.10 10.55 14.84
N LYS A 94 -16.79 11.78 14.45
CA LYS A 94 -17.52 12.52 13.42
C LYS A 94 -17.23 11.87 12.06
N LEU A 95 -18.23 11.86 11.19
CA LEU A 95 -18.18 11.21 9.88
C LEU A 95 -17.55 12.19 8.85
N PRO A 96 -16.27 12.05 8.43
CA PRO A 96 -15.81 12.71 7.22
C PRO A 96 -16.38 11.95 6.03
N THR A 97 -17.13 12.61 5.16
CA THR A 97 -17.65 12.02 3.93
C THR A 97 -16.47 11.77 2.99
N LEU A 98 -15.94 10.55 2.99
CA LEU A 98 -14.75 10.19 2.22
C LEU A 98 -15.14 9.92 0.76
N ALA A 99 -14.56 10.66 -0.19
CA ALA A 99 -14.69 10.36 -1.61
C ALA A 99 -13.39 9.77 -2.18
N LEU A 100 -13.47 9.10 -3.34
CA LEU A 100 -12.28 8.55 -4.01
C LEU A 100 -11.22 9.61 -4.31
N LYS A 101 -11.62 10.83 -4.70
CA LYS A 101 -10.70 11.95 -4.94
C LYS A 101 -9.87 12.34 -3.70
N ASP A 102 -10.31 11.94 -2.52
CA ASP A 102 -9.64 12.21 -1.25
C ASP A 102 -8.66 11.08 -0.88
N LEU A 103 -8.45 10.09 -1.74
CA LEU A 103 -7.62 8.92 -1.48
C LEU A 103 -6.40 8.84 -2.39
N PHE A 104 -5.30 8.40 -1.81
CA PHE A 104 -4.10 7.96 -2.51
C PHE A 104 -3.88 6.48 -2.22
N PHE A 105 -3.77 5.68 -3.29
CA PHE A 105 -3.43 4.28 -3.24
C PHE A 105 -1.92 4.13 -3.47
N LEU A 106 -1.24 3.58 -2.48
CA LEU A 106 0.20 3.32 -2.47
C LEU A 106 0.39 1.82 -2.72
N VAL A 107 1.04 1.47 -3.82
CA VAL A 107 1.29 0.08 -4.17
C VAL A 107 2.78 -0.11 -4.38
N ASP A 108 3.36 -1.07 -3.68
CA ASP A 108 4.76 -1.45 -3.82
C ASP A 108 4.84 -2.96 -4.10
N ILE A 109 5.62 -3.36 -5.11
CA ILE A 109 5.92 -4.75 -5.46
C ILE A 109 7.44 -4.94 -5.36
N SER A 110 7.87 -5.88 -4.53
CA SER A 110 9.28 -6.24 -4.33
C SER A 110 9.51 -7.74 -4.47
N HIS A 111 10.77 -8.12 -4.63
CA HIS A 111 11.21 -9.52 -4.63
C HIS A 111 12.61 -9.58 -4.03
N CYS A 112 12.80 -10.44 -3.03
CA CYS A 112 14.04 -10.54 -2.25
C CYS A 112 14.51 -9.17 -1.71
N GLY A 113 13.59 -8.33 -1.24
CA GLY A 113 13.88 -6.98 -0.75
C GLY A 113 14.29 -5.96 -1.83
N LEU A 114 14.27 -6.34 -3.11
CA LEU A 114 14.52 -5.43 -4.22
C LEU A 114 13.20 -4.93 -4.82
N PRO A 115 13.08 -3.64 -5.11
CA PRO A 115 11.86 -3.09 -5.69
C PRO A 115 11.73 -3.47 -7.17
N ILE A 116 10.63 -4.15 -7.51
CA ILE A 116 10.29 -4.48 -8.89
C ILE A 116 9.54 -3.32 -9.52
N SER A 117 8.54 -2.84 -8.80
CA SER A 117 7.78 -1.70 -9.25
C SER A 117 6.97 -1.07 -8.12
N SER A 118 6.56 0.16 -8.35
CA SER A 118 5.77 0.89 -7.39
C SER A 118 4.98 2.01 -8.04
N ALA A 119 3.80 2.30 -7.48
CA ALA A 119 2.87 3.29 -8.00
C ALA A 119 2.15 4.05 -6.87
N VAL A 120 1.89 5.33 -7.14
CA VAL A 120 0.95 6.16 -6.38
C VAL A 120 -0.20 6.54 -7.31
N VAL A 121 -1.39 6.07 -6.98
CA VAL A 121 -2.60 6.32 -7.78
C VAL A 121 -3.60 7.13 -6.99
N CYS A 122 -4.04 8.22 -7.59
CA CYS A 122 -5.05 9.09 -7.01
C CYS A 122 -6.42 8.48 -7.28
N GLY A 123 -7.34 8.48 -6.31
CA GLY A 123 -8.63 7.82 -6.50
C GLY A 123 -9.54 8.50 -7.53
N ASP A 124 -9.30 9.76 -7.87
CA ASP A 124 -9.96 10.45 -8.99
C ASP A 124 -9.59 9.86 -10.36
N GLU A 125 -8.37 9.33 -10.51
CA GLU A 125 -7.94 8.60 -11.73
C GLU A 125 -8.64 7.26 -11.90
N LEU A 126 -9.20 6.72 -10.82
CA LEU A 126 -9.94 5.47 -10.85
C LEU A 126 -11.40 5.66 -11.27
N LEU A 127 -11.94 6.89 -11.17
CA LEU A 127 -13.34 7.20 -11.49
C LEU A 127 -13.78 6.70 -12.89
N PRO A 128 -12.99 6.84 -13.98
CA PRO A 128 -13.38 6.33 -15.29
C PRO A 128 -13.51 4.80 -15.36
N SER A 129 -12.82 4.06 -14.48
CA SER A 129 -12.89 2.60 -14.43
C SER A 129 -14.18 2.09 -13.78
N PHE A 130 -14.87 2.94 -13.01
CA PHE A 130 -16.10 2.61 -12.30
C PHE A 130 -17.37 3.04 -13.04
N VAL A 131 -17.24 3.75 -14.17
CA VAL A 131 -18.36 4.19 -15.01
C VAL A 131 -18.52 3.19 -16.16
N GLY A 132 -19.05 2.00 -15.84
CA GLY A 132 -19.55 1.04 -16.81
C GLY A 132 -21.03 1.30 -17.08
N GLU A 133 -21.41 1.42 -18.36
CA GLU A 133 -22.79 1.53 -18.81
C GLU A 133 -23.59 0.27 -18.44
N GLY A 134 -24.67 0.44 -17.67
CA GLY A 134 -25.72 -0.57 -17.51
C GLY A 134 -25.63 -1.43 -16.24
N LEU A 135 -26.63 -1.25 -15.37
CA LEU A 135 -26.93 -2.05 -14.16
C LEU A 135 -25.91 -1.97 -12.99
N GLY A 136 -25.94 -0.83 -12.31
CA GLY A 136 -26.35 -0.81 -10.89
C GLY A 136 -25.38 -1.29 -9.80
N ASP A 137 -24.22 -1.88 -10.12
CA ASP A 137 -23.22 -2.17 -9.10
C ASP A 137 -21.81 -1.84 -9.59
N SER A 138 -21.32 -0.68 -9.15
CA SER A 138 -19.95 -0.24 -9.39
C SER A 138 -19.02 -1.10 -8.54
N SER A 139 -18.66 -2.28 -9.04
CA SER A 139 -17.68 -3.16 -8.41
C SER A 139 -16.40 -2.38 -8.15
N PHE A 140 -15.85 -2.49 -6.94
CA PHE A 140 -14.56 -1.90 -6.60
C PHE A 140 -13.44 -2.80 -7.13
N ASP A 141 -13.18 -2.69 -8.42
CA ASP A 141 -12.00 -3.23 -9.08
C ASP A 141 -11.34 -2.18 -9.95
N PHE A 142 -10.01 -2.05 -9.83
CA PHE A 142 -9.26 -1.17 -10.70
C PHE A 142 -7.93 -1.79 -11.09
N SER A 143 -7.42 -1.40 -12.25
CA SER A 143 -6.17 -1.90 -12.80
C SER A 143 -5.22 -0.76 -13.07
N ILE A 144 -3.95 -0.95 -12.72
CA ILE A 144 -2.89 0.02 -12.97
C ILE A 144 -1.82 -0.67 -13.84
N PRO A 145 -1.38 -0.06 -14.94
CA PRO A 145 -0.18 -0.50 -15.64
C PRO A 145 1.03 -0.15 -14.80
N ILE A 146 1.83 -1.15 -14.47
CA ILE A 146 2.97 -1.01 -13.59
C ILE A 146 4.24 -1.28 -14.41
N ALA A 147 5.03 -0.23 -14.63
CA ALA A 147 6.31 -0.32 -15.33
C ALA A 147 7.38 -0.91 -14.40
N THR A 148 8.13 -1.91 -14.88
CA THR A 148 9.19 -2.51 -14.07
C THR A 148 10.40 -1.58 -14.00
N CYS A 149 10.97 -1.42 -12.80
CA CYS A 149 12.22 -0.68 -12.61
C CYS A 149 13.42 -1.43 -13.21
N LEU A 150 13.28 -2.74 -13.44
CA LEU A 150 14.35 -3.61 -13.92
C LEU A 150 14.04 -4.13 -15.33
N PRO A 151 15.01 -4.08 -16.26
CA PRO A 151 14.90 -4.66 -17.59
C PRO A 151 15.09 -6.18 -17.55
N ARG A 152 14.24 -6.88 -16.80
CA ARG A 152 14.31 -8.34 -16.60
C ARG A 152 12.93 -8.97 -16.78
N SER A 153 12.89 -10.12 -17.45
CA SER A 153 11.73 -11.01 -17.46
C SER A 153 11.66 -11.81 -16.17
N TRP A 154 10.47 -11.92 -15.59
CA TRP A 154 10.23 -12.69 -14.38
C TRP A 154 9.63 -14.05 -14.74
N SER A 155 10.18 -15.12 -14.17
CA SER A 155 9.58 -16.45 -14.26
C SER A 155 8.25 -16.49 -13.51
N LYS A 156 7.43 -17.50 -13.77
CA LYS A 156 6.13 -17.61 -13.09
C LYS A 156 6.32 -17.93 -11.61
N GLU A 157 7.39 -18.65 -11.29
CA GLU A 157 7.80 -19.04 -9.96
C GLU A 157 8.30 -17.80 -9.19
N GLU A 158 9.09 -16.93 -9.82
CA GLU A 158 9.53 -15.65 -9.22
C GLU A 158 8.34 -14.73 -8.93
N VAL A 159 7.37 -14.65 -9.85
CA VAL A 159 6.16 -13.86 -9.61
C VAL A 159 5.42 -14.37 -8.37
N GLN A 160 5.29 -15.69 -8.16
CA GLN A 160 4.64 -16.22 -6.94
C GLN A 160 5.32 -15.79 -5.63
N GLU A 161 6.61 -15.45 -5.70
CA GLU A 161 7.43 -15.03 -4.57
C GLU A 161 7.48 -13.50 -4.40
N PHE A 162 6.72 -12.74 -5.18
CA PHE A 162 6.66 -11.29 -4.98
C PHE A 162 6.05 -10.94 -3.63
N GLU A 163 6.63 -9.91 -3.05
CA GLU A 163 6.11 -9.19 -1.91
C GLU A 163 5.25 -8.03 -2.43
N VAL A 164 4.02 -7.95 -1.94
CA VAL A 164 3.05 -6.92 -2.34
C VAL A 164 2.63 -6.14 -1.10
N SER A 165 2.75 -4.82 -1.20
CA SER A 165 2.26 -3.86 -0.22
C SER A 165 1.21 -2.97 -0.86
N TRP A 166 0.03 -2.91 -0.25
CA TRP A 166 -1.04 -1.98 -0.62
C TRP A 166 -1.49 -1.19 0.59
N ALA A 167 -1.33 0.14 0.53
CA ALA A 167 -1.77 1.07 1.56
C ALA A 167 -2.63 2.19 0.95
N VAL A 168 -3.47 2.78 1.79
CA VAL A 168 -4.34 3.91 1.44
C VAL A 168 -4.02 5.09 2.35
N ALA A 169 -3.83 6.27 1.77
CA ALA A 169 -3.66 7.51 2.51
C ALA A 169 -4.78 8.48 2.17
N ALA A 170 -5.33 9.16 3.18
CA ALA A 170 -6.29 10.23 2.95
C ALA A 170 -5.60 11.57 2.68
N ARG A 171 -6.11 12.30 1.69
CA ARG A 171 -5.76 13.68 1.34
C ARG A 171 -6.18 14.62 2.48
N GLY A 172 -5.34 15.61 2.78
CA GLY A 172 -5.58 16.57 3.87
C GLY A 172 -5.55 15.99 5.29
N SER A 173 -5.38 14.68 5.44
CA SER A 173 -5.27 13.99 6.73
C SER A 173 -3.81 13.57 6.97
N GLN A 174 -3.45 13.20 8.20
CA GLN A 174 -2.16 12.55 8.50
C GLN A 174 -2.29 11.02 8.58
N ARG A 175 -3.42 10.45 8.15
CA ARG A 175 -3.69 9.01 8.33
C ARG A 175 -3.30 8.20 7.10
N VAL A 176 -2.78 7.00 7.36
CA VAL A 176 -2.41 5.96 6.38
C VAL A 176 -2.93 4.64 6.94
N PHE A 177 -3.53 3.82 6.08
CA PHE A 177 -4.07 2.52 6.43
C PHE A 177 -3.46 1.45 5.54
N GLN A 178 -2.95 0.36 6.13
CA GLN A 178 -2.33 -0.73 5.40
C GLN A 178 -3.39 -1.79 5.09
N LEU A 179 -3.76 -1.95 3.81
CA LEU A 179 -4.75 -2.94 3.36
C LEU A 179 -4.14 -4.33 3.23
N MET A 180 -2.95 -4.44 2.64
CA MET A 180 -2.25 -5.69 2.39
C MET A 180 -0.76 -5.51 2.57
N ASN A 181 -0.09 -6.47 3.21
CA ASN A 181 1.37 -6.55 3.24
C ASN A 181 1.80 -8.01 3.33
N THR A 182 2.39 -8.55 2.25
CA THR A 182 2.77 -9.97 2.22
C THR A 182 4.16 -10.26 2.82
N SER A 183 5.05 -9.26 2.96
CA SER A 183 6.41 -9.49 3.45
C SER A 183 6.51 -9.73 4.97
N HIS A 184 5.52 -9.29 5.76
CA HIS A 184 5.57 -9.34 7.23
C HIS A 184 4.74 -10.48 7.86
N TYR A 185 4.15 -11.39 7.06
CA TYR A 185 3.35 -12.50 7.59
C TYR A 185 4.18 -13.72 8.06
N ALA A 186 5.50 -13.57 8.23
CA ALA A 186 6.44 -14.60 8.68
C ALA A 186 6.31 -15.03 10.17
N GLY A 187 5.13 -14.82 10.79
CA GLY A 187 4.83 -15.19 12.18
C GLY A 187 4.11 -16.53 12.34
N GLY A 188 3.82 -17.23 11.24
CA GLY A 188 3.30 -18.60 11.22
C GLY A 188 3.97 -19.37 10.08
N ASN A 189 4.13 -20.68 10.22
CA ASN A 189 4.90 -21.58 9.33
C ASN A 189 4.45 -21.65 7.85
N GLN A 190 3.69 -20.69 7.33
CA GLN A 190 3.32 -20.60 5.92
C GLN A 190 3.63 -19.21 5.38
N GLU A 191 4.74 -19.13 4.65
CA GLU A 191 5.03 -18.06 3.71
C GLU A 191 3.87 -17.99 2.70
N LYS A 192 3.07 -16.91 2.75
CA LYS A 192 1.94 -16.75 1.83
C LYS A 192 2.45 -16.34 0.46
N LYS A 193 2.79 -17.33 -0.37
CA LYS A 193 3.09 -17.16 -1.79
C LYS A 193 1.81 -16.85 -2.58
N GLY A 194 1.96 -16.11 -3.67
CA GLY A 194 0.85 -15.82 -4.58
C GLY A 194 0.31 -17.10 -5.24
N VAL A 195 -1.02 -17.19 -5.35
CA VAL A 195 -1.70 -18.32 -5.99
C VAL A 195 -1.75 -18.08 -7.49
N ARG A 196 -1.27 -19.04 -8.28
CA ARG A 196 -1.20 -18.92 -9.73
C ARG A 196 -2.50 -19.38 -10.38
N VAL A 197 -3.03 -18.55 -11.28
CA VAL A 197 -4.18 -18.85 -12.13
C VAL A 197 -3.85 -18.42 -13.57
N GLY A 198 -3.48 -19.39 -14.41
CA GLY A 198 -3.09 -19.14 -15.80
C GLY A 198 -1.78 -18.34 -15.92
N SER A 199 -1.87 -17.14 -16.49
CA SER A 199 -0.79 -16.13 -16.64
C SER A 199 -0.74 -15.11 -15.51
N ALA A 200 -1.69 -15.16 -14.57
CA ALA A 200 -1.77 -14.24 -13.46
C ALA A 200 -1.37 -14.92 -12.13
N CYS A 201 -0.84 -14.11 -11.23
CA CYS A 201 -0.61 -14.47 -9.84
C CYS A 201 -1.48 -13.60 -8.94
N THR A 202 -2.12 -14.24 -7.97
CA THR A 202 -3.09 -13.61 -7.08
C THR A 202 -2.58 -13.67 -5.65
N TYR A 203 -2.45 -12.51 -5.02
CA TYR A 203 -2.14 -12.35 -3.60
C TYR A 203 -3.42 -11.98 -2.91
N ALA A 204 -3.70 -12.65 -1.80
CA ALA A 204 -4.94 -12.46 -1.08
C ALA A 204 -4.67 -12.51 0.43
N GLN A 205 -5.26 -11.57 1.15
CA GLN A 205 -5.21 -11.49 2.60
C GLN A 205 -6.60 -11.14 3.13
N PRO A 206 -7.05 -11.78 4.22
CA PRO A 206 -8.28 -11.38 4.88
C PRO A 206 -8.27 -9.88 5.09
N LEU A 207 -9.39 -9.22 4.78
CA LEU A 207 -9.54 -7.80 5.00
C LEU A 207 -9.15 -7.52 6.46
N PRO A 208 -8.19 -6.60 6.71
CA PRO A 208 -7.78 -6.28 8.07
C PRO A 208 -9.04 -6.06 8.90
N PRO A 209 -9.18 -6.76 10.04
CA PRO A 209 -10.39 -6.67 10.82
C PRO A 209 -10.66 -5.19 11.04
N GLY A 210 -11.83 -4.73 10.58
CA GLY A 210 -12.33 -3.43 10.97
C GLY A 210 -12.22 -3.40 12.48
N THR A 211 -11.56 -2.37 13.02
CA THR A 211 -11.41 -2.20 14.47
C THR A 211 -12.71 -2.55 15.15
N GLU A 212 -12.61 -3.22 16.30
CA GLU A 212 -13.70 -3.58 17.21
C GLU A 212 -14.40 -2.34 17.78
N CYS A 213 -14.90 -1.47 16.91
CA CYS A 213 -15.78 -0.39 17.25
C CYS A 213 -17.09 -1.10 17.60
N GLY A 214 -17.41 -1.18 18.90
CA GLY A 214 -18.77 -1.47 19.37
C GLY A 214 -19.80 -0.41 18.93
N CYS A 215 -19.35 0.56 18.13
CA CYS A 215 -20.12 1.54 17.40
C CYS A 215 -21.05 0.81 16.45
N ASN A 216 -22.31 0.67 16.85
CA ASN A 216 -23.35 0.20 15.96
C ASN A 216 -23.36 1.16 14.75
N VAL A 217 -22.95 0.70 13.57
CA VAL A 217 -22.86 1.50 12.33
C VAL A 217 -24.20 2.21 12.06
N ALA A 218 -25.30 1.63 12.57
CA ALA A 218 -26.66 2.19 12.64
C ALA A 218 -26.73 3.59 13.25
N SER A 219 -26.00 3.80 14.34
CA SER A 219 -26.06 5.02 15.15
C SER A 219 -25.30 6.18 14.51
N CYS A 220 -24.27 5.89 13.70
CA CYS A 220 -23.51 6.91 12.98
C CYS A 220 -24.14 7.28 11.63
N LEU A 221 -24.81 6.33 10.95
CA LEU A 221 -25.47 6.56 9.66
C LEU A 221 -26.93 7.03 9.77
N GLY A 222 -27.53 6.99 10.96
CA GLY A 222 -28.88 7.51 11.20
C GLY A 222 -29.08 9.01 10.91
N SER A 223 -28.01 9.78 10.71
CA SER A 223 -28.07 11.17 10.23
C SER A 223 -27.92 11.33 8.71
N CYS A 224 -27.62 10.26 7.96
CA CYS A 224 -27.36 10.32 6.51
C CYS A 224 -28.49 9.75 5.63
N GLY A 225 -29.66 9.43 6.19
CA GLY A 225 -30.85 9.07 5.41
C GLY A 225 -30.75 7.77 4.60
N MET A 226 -29.72 6.94 4.81
CA MET A 226 -29.64 5.61 4.20
C MET A 226 -30.49 4.63 5.00
N GLY A 227 -31.34 3.86 4.31
CA GLY A 227 -32.29 2.93 4.92
C GLY A 227 -31.60 1.89 5.82
N LYS A 228 -32.29 1.50 6.90
CA LYS A 228 -31.79 0.53 7.90
C LYS A 228 -31.45 -0.86 7.31
N ASP A 229 -31.92 -1.15 6.10
CA ASP A 229 -31.78 -2.46 5.45
C ASP A 229 -30.46 -2.63 4.66
N SER A 230 -29.63 -1.59 4.52
CA SER A 230 -28.33 -1.66 3.80
C SER A 230 -27.10 -1.64 4.71
N MET A 231 -27.28 -2.00 5.98
CA MET A 231 -26.26 -1.79 7.01
C MET A 231 -25.37 -3.02 7.18
N MET A 232 -24.18 -2.99 6.57
CA MET A 232 -23.17 -4.03 6.77
C MET A 232 -22.50 -3.84 8.15
N ASP A 233 -22.76 -4.78 9.07
CA ASP A 233 -21.87 -5.00 10.21
C ASP A 233 -20.61 -5.65 9.66
N TRP A 234 -19.49 -4.92 9.59
CA TRP A 234 -18.21 -5.43 9.10
C TRP A 234 -17.61 -6.53 9.99
N ARG A 235 -18.20 -6.81 11.16
CA ARG A 235 -17.80 -7.91 12.04
C ARG A 235 -18.20 -9.25 11.42
N GLY A 236 -17.20 -10.04 11.07
CA GLY A 236 -17.41 -11.39 10.55
C GLY A 236 -17.87 -11.43 9.09
N VAL A 237 -17.94 -10.30 8.38
CA VAL A 237 -18.06 -10.33 6.92
C VAL A 237 -16.75 -10.91 6.41
N PRO A 238 -16.79 -12.08 5.78
CA PRO A 238 -15.57 -12.71 5.34
C PRO A 238 -15.24 -11.99 4.03
N CYS A 239 -14.41 -10.95 4.13
CA CYS A 239 -13.93 -10.20 2.99
C CYS A 239 -12.43 -10.42 2.84
N GLU A 240 -11.95 -10.39 1.60
CA GLU A 240 -10.54 -10.54 1.28
C GLU A 240 -10.08 -9.41 0.37
N VAL A 241 -8.90 -8.87 0.68
CA VAL A 241 -8.21 -7.94 -0.21
C VAL A 241 -7.44 -8.78 -1.22
N GLN A 242 -7.63 -8.50 -2.50
CA GLN A 242 -6.99 -9.23 -3.58
C GLN A 242 -6.15 -8.28 -4.45
N VAL A 243 -4.91 -8.69 -4.72
CA VAL A 243 -4.05 -8.08 -5.73
C VAL A 243 -3.72 -9.14 -6.76
N ARG A 244 -4.04 -8.87 -8.03
CA ARG A 244 -3.77 -9.76 -9.15
C ARG A 244 -2.70 -9.13 -10.04
N VAL A 245 -1.56 -9.79 -10.15
CA VAL A 245 -0.45 -9.40 -11.04
C VAL A 245 -0.53 -10.25 -12.30
N GLU A 246 -0.80 -9.62 -13.44
CA GLU A 246 -0.86 -10.28 -14.74
C GLU A 246 0.36 -9.89 -15.60
N SER A 247 1.13 -10.90 -15.98
CA SER A 247 2.19 -10.76 -16.97
C SER A 247 1.56 -10.80 -18.36
N ARG A 248 1.69 -9.72 -19.13
CA ARG A 248 1.37 -9.77 -20.55
C ARG A 248 2.55 -10.43 -21.26
N CYS A 249 2.36 -11.70 -21.66
CA CYS A 249 3.31 -12.39 -22.51
C CYS A 249 2.78 -12.35 -23.94
N SER A 250 3.13 -11.31 -24.69
CA SER A 250 2.94 -11.32 -26.14
C SER A 250 3.95 -12.29 -26.74
N ARG A 251 3.51 -13.47 -27.15
CA ARG A 251 4.29 -14.32 -28.07
C ARG A 251 4.35 -13.61 -29.43
N LEU A 252 5.36 -12.79 -29.65
CA LEU A 252 5.77 -12.42 -31.00
C LEU A 252 6.63 -13.54 -31.55
N VAL A 253 5.99 -14.53 -32.18
CA VAL A 253 6.69 -15.48 -33.03
C VAL A 253 6.87 -14.80 -34.38
N SER A 254 7.97 -14.08 -34.58
CA SER A 254 8.41 -13.70 -35.92
C SER A 254 9.55 -14.62 -36.35
N THR A 255 9.23 -15.61 -37.17
CA THR A 255 10.24 -16.37 -37.91
C THR A 255 10.79 -15.48 -39.03
N SER A 256 11.96 -14.88 -38.82
CA SER A 256 12.76 -14.33 -39.93
C SER A 256 13.73 -15.42 -40.41
N PRO A 257 13.81 -15.72 -41.73
CA PRO A 257 14.73 -16.72 -42.28
C PRO A 257 16.21 -16.31 -42.32
N SER A 258 16.56 -15.09 -41.92
CA SER A 258 17.92 -14.57 -42.11
C SER A 258 18.39 -13.74 -40.92
N GLY A 259 19.11 -14.39 -40.00
CA GLY A 259 20.04 -13.78 -39.04
C GLY A 259 19.46 -12.68 -38.14
N CYS A 260 18.95 -13.06 -36.96
CA CYS A 260 18.43 -12.10 -35.98
C CYS A 260 19.56 -11.46 -35.15
N THR A 261 19.67 -10.13 -35.25
CA THR A 261 20.11 -9.28 -34.14
C THR A 261 18.89 -9.00 -33.26
N TYR A 262 18.97 -9.31 -31.96
CA TYR A 262 17.89 -9.04 -31.01
C TYR A 262 18.00 -7.61 -30.52
N THR A 263 17.07 -6.74 -30.90
CA THR A 263 16.86 -5.46 -30.20
C THR A 263 15.97 -5.70 -28.99
N TYR A 264 16.51 -5.49 -27.80
CA TYR A 264 15.80 -5.45 -26.52
C TYR A 264 14.79 -4.29 -26.55
N SER A 265 13.53 -4.53 -26.91
CA SER A 265 12.54 -3.43 -26.95
C SER A 265 11.11 -3.75 -26.51
N ASP A 266 10.81 -4.92 -25.96
CA ASP A 266 9.44 -5.22 -25.47
C ASP A 266 9.41 -5.58 -23.98
N PHE A 267 9.68 -4.59 -23.13
CA PHE A 267 9.34 -4.69 -21.71
C PHE A 267 7.83 -4.56 -21.54
N GLN A 268 7.15 -5.68 -21.35
CA GLN A 268 5.70 -5.70 -21.15
C GLN A 268 5.37 -5.25 -19.72
N PRO A 269 4.60 -4.16 -19.54
CA PRO A 269 4.19 -3.72 -18.20
C PRO A 269 3.30 -4.78 -17.55
N PHE A 270 3.45 -4.97 -16.24
CA PHE A 270 2.49 -5.77 -15.48
C PHE A 270 1.15 -5.03 -15.43
N LYS A 271 0.06 -5.74 -15.67
CA LYS A 271 -1.26 -5.23 -15.29
C LYS A 271 -1.51 -5.70 -13.86
N VAL A 272 -1.61 -4.76 -12.92
CA VAL A 272 -1.91 -5.08 -11.52
C VAL A 272 -3.32 -4.62 -11.21
N SER A 273 -4.16 -5.57 -10.82
CA SER A 273 -5.58 -5.35 -10.52
C SER A 273 -5.81 -5.47 -9.01
N PHE A 274 -6.63 -4.58 -8.46
CA PHE A 274 -6.94 -4.50 -7.04
C PHE A 274 -8.43 -4.68 -6.87
N ALA A 275 -8.83 -5.53 -5.93
CA ALA A 275 -10.22 -5.73 -5.58
C ALA A 275 -10.36 -6.00 -4.09
N ILE A 276 -11.54 -5.69 -3.54
CA ILE A 276 -11.98 -6.19 -2.24
C ILE A 276 -13.17 -7.10 -2.50
N LEU A 277 -13.03 -8.38 -2.18
CA LEU A 277 -14.00 -9.42 -2.47
C LEU A 277 -14.74 -9.83 -1.20
N HIS A 278 -16.01 -10.17 -1.35
CA HIS A 278 -16.75 -10.92 -0.36
C HIS A 278 -16.46 -12.42 -0.56
N THR A 279 -15.94 -13.14 0.43
CA THR A 279 -15.42 -14.51 0.27
C THR A 279 -16.52 -15.58 0.20
N ILE A 280 -17.77 -15.27 0.59
CA ILE A 280 -18.90 -16.21 0.41
C ILE A 280 -19.44 -16.12 -1.02
N SER A 281 -19.64 -14.90 -1.52
CA SER A 281 -20.25 -14.69 -2.85
C SER A 281 -19.21 -14.57 -3.96
N TRP A 282 -17.94 -14.39 -3.62
CA TRP A 282 -16.83 -14.07 -4.53
C TRP A 282 -17.08 -12.82 -5.39
N GLY A 283 -18.06 -11.99 -5.01
CA GLY A 283 -18.36 -10.72 -5.65
C GLY A 283 -17.48 -9.60 -5.10
N CYS A 284 -17.12 -8.65 -5.96
CA CYS A 284 -16.48 -7.41 -5.54
C CYS A 284 -17.44 -6.60 -4.66
N LEU A 285 -16.91 -5.98 -3.61
CA LEU A 285 -17.64 -4.96 -2.88
C LEU A 285 -17.89 -3.75 -3.78
N SER A 286 -19.02 -3.08 -3.59
CA SER A 286 -19.30 -1.84 -4.31
C SER A 286 -18.36 -0.72 -3.86
N GLN A 287 -18.13 0.27 -4.73
CA GLN A 287 -17.34 1.45 -4.39
C GLN A 287 -17.81 2.12 -3.09
N ALA A 288 -19.13 2.21 -2.87
CA ALA A 288 -19.69 2.79 -1.65
C ALA A 288 -19.33 1.97 -0.40
N GLN A 289 -19.41 0.63 -0.49
CA GLN A 289 -19.00 -0.27 0.59
C GLN A 289 -17.51 -0.12 0.91
N VAL A 290 -16.65 -0.06 -0.11
CA VAL A 290 -15.21 0.13 0.09
C VAL A 290 -14.89 1.51 0.69
N LEU A 291 -15.54 2.57 0.22
CA LEU A 291 -15.35 3.91 0.80
C LEU A 291 -15.80 3.97 2.25
N LEU A 292 -16.92 3.33 2.61
CA LEU A 292 -17.37 3.23 4.00
C LEU A 292 -16.36 2.46 4.86
N TYR A 293 -15.85 1.33 4.38
CA TYR A 293 -14.80 0.58 5.06
C TYR A 293 -13.53 1.42 5.26
N LEU A 294 -13.03 2.08 4.20
CA LEU A 294 -11.84 2.90 4.26
C LEU A 294 -12.04 4.13 5.14
N GLN A 295 -13.23 4.71 5.15
CA GLN A 295 -13.55 5.81 6.04
C GLN A 295 -13.49 5.37 7.50
N HIS A 296 -14.05 4.20 7.82
CA HIS A 296 -13.94 3.62 9.14
C HIS A 296 -12.48 3.33 9.50
N ALA A 297 -11.75 2.64 8.62
CA ALA A 297 -10.35 2.28 8.83
C ALA A 297 -9.42 3.49 9.00
N LEU A 298 -9.60 4.52 8.18
CA LEU A 298 -8.79 5.74 8.24
C LEU A 298 -9.22 6.63 9.38
N PHE A 299 -10.51 6.92 9.53
CA PHE A 299 -10.99 8.01 10.39
C PHE A 299 -11.57 7.56 11.73
N HIS A 300 -12.02 6.32 11.86
CA HIS A 300 -12.64 5.82 13.08
C HIS A 300 -11.67 5.08 14.02
N GLN A 301 -10.39 4.96 13.63
CA GLN A 301 -9.36 4.29 14.45
C GLN A 301 -8.58 5.19 15.42
N CYS A 302 -8.99 6.45 15.67
CA CYS A 302 -8.26 7.27 16.65
C CYS A 302 -9.14 8.29 17.37
N GLN A 303 -9.16 8.21 18.70
CA GLN A 303 -8.54 9.22 19.56
C GLN A 303 -7.90 8.52 20.78
N GLU A 304 -6.60 8.71 21.00
CA GLU A 304 -6.07 8.94 22.35
C GLU A 304 -6.41 10.39 22.74
#